data_AF-A0A829GJN8-F1
#
_entry.id   AF-A0A829GJN8-F1
#
_cell.length_a   1.000
_cell.length_b   1.000
_cell.length_c   1.000
_cell.angle_alpha   90.00
_cell.angle_beta   90.00
_cell.angle_gamma   90.00
#
_symmetry.space_group_name_H-M   'P 1'
#
loop_
_entity.id
_entity.type
_entity.pdbx_description
1 polymer ?
#
loop_
_entity_poly.entity_id
_entity_poly.type
_entity_poly.pdbx_seq_one_letter_code
_entity_poly.pdbx_strand_id
1 'polypeptide(L)'
;MKADRRLFVPFVTTTSFLMAVNLIMLNAYASSDVLFKKLGAAAGKSLFMFGTDVIVIISVILAIYANNFLRKQRIRQLGLYNIIGFGKGELGKMMAVEKLLLLLTTLLFGGILGTVLSRISYLALAKMLKVDHNLDFGLSQQAFSIAGIITIGLFVVLLLVDELWLIRKRPIEIVRAQRAGEREPKTKWVTLIVSLIALIAGYYIAVTTTNPLQAMSMFFVAVILVICGTYGLFTAGSVFVLKWLRNRKNYYYKPKHFINVANLLYRMQQNGAGLASIAILVTMTLITLASTATLFFGINEVVNTNTPVDLSYVLKANDTTAPGKVARMASANHVIIKSQHTFVGPSSTMALLDGNRLES
;
A
#
# COMPACT_ATOMS: atom_id res chain seq x y z
N MET A 1 5.45 15.77 31.66
CA MET A 1 6.46 15.76 30.57
C MET A 1 7.03 14.38 30.20
N LYS A 2 7.52 13.53 31.15
CA LYS A 2 8.06 12.19 30.78
C LYS A 2 7.01 11.18 30.26
N ALA A 3 5.76 11.27 30.74
CA ALA A 3 4.67 10.38 30.31
C ALA A 3 4.20 10.68 28.88
N ASP A 4 4.19 11.95 28.47
CA ASP A 4 3.71 12.36 27.15
C ASP A 4 4.67 11.96 26.02
N ARG A 5 5.99 12.07 26.23
CA ARG A 5 6.98 11.67 25.22
C ARG A 5 6.82 10.22 24.75
N ARG A 6 6.45 9.29 25.64
CA ARG A 6 6.25 7.87 25.29
C ARG A 6 5.08 7.65 24.33
N LEU A 7 4.11 8.56 24.30
CA LEU A 7 2.94 8.50 23.41
C LEU A 7 3.27 9.05 22.02
N PHE A 8 4.13 10.08 21.96
CA PHE A 8 4.52 10.74 20.71
C PHE A 8 5.60 9.99 19.92
N VAL A 9 6.50 9.28 20.60
CA VAL A 9 7.59 8.55 19.95
C VAL A 9 7.09 7.57 18.87
N PRO A 10 6.11 6.68 19.14
CA PRO A 10 5.59 5.78 18.12
C PRO A 10 4.98 6.48 16.88
N PHE A 11 4.35 7.63 17.08
CA PHE A 11 3.78 8.41 15.97
C PHE A 11 4.87 9.01 15.10
N VAL A 12 5.89 9.63 15.71
CA VAL A 12 7.03 10.22 14.99
C VAL A 12 7.83 9.14 14.28
N THR A 13 8.12 8.01 14.94
CA THR A 13 8.87 6.92 14.29
C THR A 13 8.13 6.37 13.08
N THR A 14 6.80 6.16 13.20
CA THR A 14 5.98 5.70 12.09
C THR A 14 5.98 6.70 10.94
N THR A 15 5.71 7.97 11.20
CA THR A 15 5.64 9.00 10.15
C THR A 15 7.00 9.28 9.51
N SER A 16 8.09 9.26 10.28
CA SER A 16 9.46 9.36 9.75
C SER A 16 9.82 8.15 8.87
N PHE A 17 9.41 6.95 9.26
CA PHE A 17 9.59 5.75 8.44
C PHE A 17 8.79 5.83 7.14
N LEU A 18 7.53 6.29 7.19
CA LEU A 18 6.72 6.50 5.98
C LEU A 18 7.36 7.50 5.03
N MET A 19 7.83 8.65 5.55
CA MET A 19 8.57 9.62 4.73
C MET A 19 9.81 9.00 4.10
N ALA A 20 10.59 8.21 4.87
CA ALA A 20 11.77 7.53 4.37
C ALA A 20 11.43 6.56 3.22
N VAL A 21 10.39 5.74 3.37
CA VAL A 21 9.97 4.78 2.33
C VAL A 21 9.46 5.48 1.07
N ASN A 22 8.69 6.58 1.20
CA ASN A 22 8.30 7.39 0.04
C ASN A 22 9.52 7.98 -0.68
N LEU A 23 10.50 8.48 0.08
CA LEU A 23 11.73 9.04 -0.49
C LEU A 23 12.58 7.96 -1.20
N ILE A 24 12.64 6.74 -0.68
CA ILE A 24 13.31 5.61 -1.33
C ILE A 24 12.67 5.34 -2.70
N MET A 25 11.33 5.23 -2.76
CA MET A 25 10.63 4.95 -4.03
C MET A 25 10.76 6.08 -5.04
N LEU A 26 10.64 7.34 -4.61
CA LEU A 26 10.81 8.49 -5.50
C LEU A 26 12.23 8.60 -6.05
N ASN A 27 13.26 8.29 -5.26
CA ASN A 27 14.63 8.22 -5.76
C ASN A 27 14.84 7.04 -6.71
N ALA A 28 14.22 5.89 -6.45
CA ALA A 28 14.27 4.74 -7.35
C ALA A 28 13.58 5.03 -8.69
N TYR A 29 12.46 5.76 -8.66
CA TYR A 29 11.80 6.28 -9.86
C TYR A 29 12.67 7.28 -10.62
N ALA A 30 13.29 8.24 -9.94
CA ALA A 30 14.15 9.23 -10.59
C ALA A 30 15.42 8.61 -11.20
N SER A 31 15.94 7.52 -10.60
CA SER A 31 17.15 6.82 -11.07
C SER A 31 16.85 5.65 -12.01
N SER A 32 15.58 5.35 -12.32
CA SER A 32 15.19 4.20 -13.13
C SER A 32 15.79 4.26 -14.55
N ASP A 33 15.91 5.46 -15.12
CA ASP A 33 16.44 5.65 -16.47
C ASP A 33 17.92 5.21 -16.57
N VAL A 34 18.68 5.35 -15.48
CA VAL A 34 20.08 4.91 -15.38
C VAL A 34 20.14 3.41 -15.07
N LEU A 35 19.36 2.95 -14.09
CA LEU A 35 19.38 1.55 -13.62
C LEU A 35 18.90 0.55 -14.70
N PHE A 36 17.92 0.94 -15.51
CA PHE A 36 17.25 0.05 -16.48
C PHE A 36 17.59 0.35 -17.93
N LYS A 37 18.61 1.18 -18.21
CA LYS A 37 19.02 1.55 -19.58
C LYS A 37 19.25 0.33 -20.48
N LYS A 38 19.81 -0.75 -19.94
CA LYS A 38 20.08 -2.02 -20.67
C LYS A 38 18.94 -3.04 -20.58
N LEU A 39 17.96 -2.84 -19.69
CA LEU A 39 16.92 -3.81 -19.33
C LEU A 39 15.51 -3.37 -19.74
N GLY A 40 15.38 -2.21 -20.41
CA GLY A 40 14.09 -1.60 -20.76
C GLY A 40 13.70 -0.50 -19.77
N ALA A 41 14.23 0.71 -19.97
CA ALA A 41 14.03 1.86 -19.09
C ALA A 41 12.55 2.21 -18.87
N ALA A 42 11.71 2.09 -19.91
CA ALA A 42 10.28 2.38 -19.82
C ALA A 42 9.54 1.43 -18.86
N ALA A 43 9.85 0.14 -18.90
CA ALA A 43 9.24 -0.85 -18.02
C ALA A 43 9.66 -0.62 -16.56
N GLY A 44 10.97 -0.43 -16.30
CA GLY A 44 11.47 -0.13 -14.95
C GLY A 44 10.87 1.15 -14.37
N LYS A 45 10.76 2.21 -15.18
CA LYS A 45 10.17 3.49 -14.77
C LYS A 45 8.70 3.37 -14.40
N SER A 46 7.93 2.64 -15.22
CA SER A 46 6.51 2.38 -14.92
C SER A 46 6.36 1.62 -13.59
N LEU A 47 7.17 0.59 -13.35
CA LEU A 47 7.13 -0.21 -12.13
C LEU A 47 7.35 0.64 -10.86
N PHE A 48 8.37 1.51 -10.84
CA PHE A 48 8.62 2.39 -9.70
C PHE A 48 7.58 3.49 -9.56
N MET A 49 6.96 3.94 -10.65
CA MET A 49 5.82 4.87 -10.59
C MET A 49 4.64 4.21 -9.86
N PHE A 50 4.23 3.01 -10.28
CA PHE A 50 3.17 2.25 -9.61
C PHE A 50 3.52 1.95 -8.15
N GLY A 51 4.76 1.55 -7.87
CA GLY A 51 5.23 1.32 -6.51
C GLY A 51 5.15 2.57 -5.63
N THR A 52 5.45 3.74 -6.19
CA THR A 52 5.32 5.03 -5.50
C THR A 52 3.86 5.32 -5.14
N ASP A 53 2.94 5.17 -6.09
CA ASP A 53 1.51 5.40 -5.85
C ASP A 53 0.94 4.47 -4.76
N VAL A 54 1.32 3.18 -4.79
CA VAL A 54 0.93 2.20 -3.77
C VAL A 54 1.44 2.60 -2.38
N ILE A 55 2.71 3.01 -2.29
CA ILE A 55 3.32 3.42 -1.01
C ILE A 55 2.72 4.70 -0.47
N VAL A 56 2.34 5.65 -1.32
CA VAL A 56 1.61 6.86 -0.91
C VAL A 56 0.27 6.48 -0.27
N ILE A 57 -0.51 5.60 -0.90
CA ILE A 57 -1.80 5.13 -0.36
C ILE A 57 -1.60 4.45 0.99
N ILE A 58 -0.64 3.53 1.08
CA ILE A 58 -0.31 2.85 2.34
C ILE A 58 0.09 3.85 3.42
N SER A 59 0.88 4.87 3.06
CA SER A 59 1.31 5.92 3.97
C SER A 59 0.13 6.74 4.52
N VAL A 60 -0.85 7.05 3.68
CA VAL A 60 -2.09 7.74 4.11
C VAL A 60 -2.83 6.92 5.17
N ILE A 61 -3.05 5.63 4.91
CA ILE A 61 -3.78 4.75 5.82
C ILE A 61 -3.03 4.59 7.15
N LEU A 62 -1.72 4.34 7.07
CA LEU A 62 -0.88 4.16 8.25
C LEU A 62 -0.78 5.42 9.10
N ALA A 63 -0.67 6.60 8.47
CA ALA A 63 -0.63 7.86 9.18
C ALA A 63 -1.98 8.19 9.85
N ILE A 64 -3.10 7.92 9.18
CA ILE A 64 -4.43 8.06 9.79
C ILE A 64 -4.56 7.12 10.99
N TYR A 65 -4.11 5.87 10.87
CA TYR A 65 -4.11 4.92 11.98
C TYR A 65 -3.25 5.39 13.15
N ALA A 66 -2.00 5.79 12.89
CA ALA A 66 -1.09 6.31 13.91
C ALA A 66 -1.70 7.56 14.60
N ASN A 67 -2.34 8.43 13.82
CA ASN A 67 -3.02 9.61 14.35
C ASN A 67 -4.22 9.23 15.23
N ASN A 68 -5.07 8.30 14.78
CA ASN A 68 -6.19 7.78 15.55
C ASN A 68 -5.73 7.17 16.88
N PHE A 69 -4.61 6.43 16.86
CA PHE A 69 -4.01 5.84 18.06
C PHE A 69 -3.55 6.92 19.04
N LEU A 70 -2.77 7.90 18.56
CA LEU A 70 -2.28 9.02 19.37
C LEU A 70 -3.45 9.81 19.99
N ARG A 71 -4.49 10.11 19.20
CA ARG A 71 -5.70 10.80 19.69
C ARG A 71 -6.44 10.00 20.76
N LYS A 72 -6.63 8.68 20.55
CA LYS A 72 -7.31 7.81 21.53
C LYS A 72 -6.57 7.78 22.87
N GLN A 73 -5.24 7.75 22.85
CA GLN A 73 -4.45 7.76 24.08
C GLN A 73 -4.53 9.11 24.83
N ARG A 74 -4.75 10.21 24.11
CA ARG A 74 -4.80 11.57 24.68
C ARG A 74 -6.19 12.09 25.02
N ILE A 75 -7.20 11.23 24.90
CA ILE A 75 -8.60 11.63 25.07
C ILE A 75 -8.92 12.17 26.48
N ARG A 76 -8.22 11.65 27.51
CA ARG A 76 -8.33 12.14 28.90
C ARG A 76 -7.72 13.53 29.07
N GLN A 77 -6.60 13.79 28.40
CA GLN A 77 -5.92 15.10 28.43
C GLN A 77 -6.78 16.18 27.76
N LEU A 78 -7.27 15.88 26.55
CA LEU A 78 -8.15 16.79 25.81
C LEU A 78 -9.46 17.06 26.56
N GLY A 79 -10.00 16.06 27.25
CA GLY A 79 -11.18 16.23 28.10
C GLY A 79 -10.93 17.09 29.34
N LEU A 80 -9.76 17.00 29.96
CA LEU A 80 -9.37 17.85 31.10
C LEU A 80 -9.25 19.31 30.66
N TYR A 81 -8.61 19.60 29.52
CA TYR A 81 -8.50 20.96 29.00
C TYR A 81 -9.87 21.59 28.73
N ASN A 82 -10.81 20.82 28.20
CA ASN A 82 -12.18 21.29 28.01
C ASN A 82 -12.91 21.57 29.34
N ILE A 83 -12.57 20.91 30.45
CA ILE A 83 -13.14 21.18 31.78
C ILE A 83 -12.55 22.45 32.39
N ILE A 84 -11.26 22.72 32.14
CA ILE A 84 -10.55 23.91 32.61
C ILE A 84 -11.01 25.19 31.87
N GLY A 85 -11.78 25.05 30.79
CA GLY A 85 -12.41 26.16 30.08
C GLY A 85 -11.96 26.35 28.64
N PHE A 86 -11.08 25.49 28.10
CA PHE A 86 -10.67 25.58 26.69
C PHE A 86 -11.87 25.33 25.77
N GLY A 87 -12.14 26.29 24.89
CA GLY A 87 -13.16 26.16 23.86
C GLY A 87 -12.75 25.18 22.75
N LYS A 88 -13.72 24.73 21.94
CA LYS A 88 -13.45 23.83 20.80
C LYS A 88 -12.44 24.42 19.80
N GLY A 89 -12.50 25.72 19.54
CA GLY A 89 -11.56 26.39 18.64
C GLY A 89 -10.14 26.43 19.20
N GLU A 90 -9.98 26.62 20.51
CA GLU A 90 -8.68 26.66 21.17
C GLU A 90 -8.05 25.27 21.25
N LEU A 91 -8.85 24.23 21.51
CA LEU A 91 -8.42 22.84 21.42
C LEU A 91 -7.97 22.49 19.99
N GLY A 92 -8.68 22.96 18.97
CA GLY A 92 -8.29 22.78 17.57
C GLY A 92 -6.95 23.43 17.25
N LYS A 93 -6.77 24.69 17.66
CA LYS A 93 -5.49 25.42 17.49
C LYS A 93 -4.34 24.72 18.22
N MET A 94 -4.56 24.25 19.44
CA MET A 94 -3.55 23.50 20.20
C MET A 94 -3.12 22.23 19.45
N MET A 95 -4.09 21.44 18.97
CA MET A 95 -3.80 20.24 18.19
C MET A 95 -3.08 20.57 16.88
N ALA A 96 -3.42 21.70 16.24
CA ALA A 96 -2.78 22.14 15.01
C ALA A 96 -1.30 22.50 15.20
N VAL A 97 -0.98 23.27 16.24
CA VAL A 97 0.41 23.61 16.61
C VAL A 97 1.21 22.35 16.91
N GLU A 98 0.62 21.38 17.61
CA GLU A 98 1.27 20.10 17.88
C GLU A 98 1.55 19.32 16.60
N LYS A 99 0.60 19.25 15.65
CA LYS A 99 0.84 18.62 14.35
C LYS A 99 1.92 19.32 13.55
N LEU A 100 2.03 20.64 13.67
CA LEU A 100 3.09 21.41 13.02
C LEU A 100 4.47 21.06 13.59
N LEU A 101 4.59 20.95 14.92
CA LEU A 101 5.83 20.48 15.56
C LEU A 101 6.18 19.04 15.17
N LEU A 102 5.18 18.16 15.13
CA LEU A 102 5.36 16.79 14.67
C LEU A 102 5.81 16.74 13.21
N LEU A 103 5.21 17.55 12.33
CA LEU A 103 5.60 17.66 10.92
C LEU A 103 7.07 18.07 10.78
N LEU A 104 7.52 19.09 11.52
CA LEU A 104 8.92 19.51 11.50
C LEU A 104 9.85 18.38 11.93
N THR A 105 9.53 17.67 13.02
CA THR A 105 10.35 16.53 13.46
C THR A 105 10.35 15.39 12.45
N THR A 106 9.21 15.09 11.82
CA THR A 106 9.11 14.07 10.77
C THR A 106 9.92 14.46 9.54
N LEU A 107 9.87 15.72 9.09
CA LEU A 107 10.66 16.20 7.96
C LEU A 107 12.17 16.09 8.22
N LEU A 108 12.61 16.44 9.43
CA LEU A 108 14.01 16.33 9.82
C LEU A 108 14.45 14.88 9.94
N PHE A 109 13.82 14.08 10.81
CA PHE A 109 14.25 12.71 11.06
C PHE A 109 13.94 11.77 9.89
N GLY A 110 12.74 11.89 9.30
CA GLY A 110 12.34 11.12 8.14
C GLY A 110 13.12 11.48 6.88
N GLY A 111 13.47 12.76 6.70
CA GLY A 111 14.37 13.20 5.63
C GLY A 111 15.77 12.58 5.77
N ILE A 112 16.40 12.71 6.94
CA ILE A 112 17.72 12.13 7.20
C ILE A 112 17.69 10.61 7.02
N LEU A 113 16.75 9.91 7.68
CA LEU A 113 16.60 8.46 7.55
C LEU A 113 16.37 8.05 6.09
N GLY A 114 15.47 8.75 5.38
CA GLY A 114 15.17 8.48 3.99
C GLY A 114 16.36 8.65 3.06
N THR A 115 17.19 9.69 3.25
CA THR A 115 18.41 9.90 2.44
C THR A 115 19.46 8.82 2.66
N VAL A 116 19.63 8.35 3.90
CA VAL A 116 20.58 7.27 4.22
C VAL A 116 20.07 5.95 3.64
N LEU A 117 18.80 5.61 3.88
CA LEU A 117 18.21 4.37 3.39
C LEU A 117 18.11 4.36 1.86
N SER A 118 17.77 5.47 1.20
CA SER A 118 17.68 5.52 -0.26
C SER A 118 19.03 5.21 -0.91
N ARG A 119 20.13 5.69 -0.33
CA ARG A 119 21.48 5.39 -0.81
C ARG A 119 21.82 3.91 -0.64
N ILE A 120 21.49 3.32 0.51
CA ILE A 120 21.71 1.88 0.76
C ILE A 120 20.88 1.04 -0.21
N SER A 121 19.59 1.36 -0.39
CA SER A 121 18.70 0.68 -1.32
C SER A 121 19.16 0.79 -2.77
N TYR A 122 19.61 1.97 -3.21
CA TYR A 122 20.15 2.16 -4.55
C TYR A 122 21.39 1.29 -4.80
N LEU A 123 22.35 1.27 -3.86
CA LEU A 123 23.55 0.44 -3.99
C LEU A 123 23.22 -1.05 -3.99
N ALA A 124 22.26 -1.49 -3.17
CA ALA A 124 21.78 -2.86 -3.19
C ALA A 124 21.18 -3.24 -4.55
N LEU A 125 20.31 -2.38 -5.11
CA LEU A 125 19.70 -2.59 -6.43
C LEU A 125 20.75 -2.59 -7.55
N ALA A 126 21.68 -1.63 -7.55
CA ALA A 126 22.76 -1.56 -8.56
C ALA A 126 23.64 -2.82 -8.54
N LYS A 127 23.98 -3.33 -7.35
CA LYS A 127 24.73 -4.59 -7.18
C LYS A 127 23.95 -5.79 -7.71
N MET A 128 22.65 -5.86 -7.46
CA MET A 128 21.79 -6.94 -7.99
C MET A 128 21.67 -6.88 -9.52
N LEU A 129 21.61 -5.68 -10.10
CA LEU A 129 21.51 -5.46 -11.54
C LEU A 129 22.86 -5.50 -12.28
N LYS A 130 23.98 -5.64 -11.56
CA LYS A 130 25.36 -5.63 -12.10
C LYS A 130 25.64 -4.41 -13.00
N VAL A 131 25.11 -3.24 -12.62
CA VAL A 131 25.36 -1.97 -13.32
C VAL A 131 26.60 -1.30 -12.71
N ASP A 132 27.44 -0.69 -13.56
CA ASP A 132 28.65 0.00 -13.10
C ASP A 132 28.32 1.14 -12.14
N HIS A 133 29.08 1.19 -11.05
CA HIS A 133 28.82 2.04 -9.90
C HIS A 133 29.41 3.44 -10.11
N ASN A 134 28.77 4.26 -10.95
CA ASN A 134 29.09 5.68 -10.94
C ASN A 134 28.43 6.32 -9.70
N LEU A 135 29.27 6.75 -8.77
CA LEU A 135 28.97 7.25 -7.42
C LEU A 135 28.10 8.52 -7.35
N ASP A 136 27.57 9.00 -8.48
CA ASP A 136 27.05 10.36 -8.61
C ASP A 136 25.52 10.48 -8.54
N PHE A 137 24.75 9.38 -8.62
CA PHE A 137 23.29 9.51 -8.75
C PHE A 137 22.49 8.49 -7.95
N GLY A 138 22.04 8.92 -6.76
CA GLY A 138 20.97 8.25 -6.01
C GLY A 138 20.09 9.21 -5.18
N LEU A 139 20.41 10.50 -5.17
CA LEU A 139 19.68 11.54 -4.43
C LEU A 139 19.22 12.61 -5.40
N SER A 140 17.97 12.49 -5.86
CA SER A 140 17.33 13.54 -6.64
C SER A 140 16.78 14.62 -5.71
N GLN A 141 17.21 15.86 -5.91
CA GLN A 141 16.64 17.01 -5.22
C GLN A 141 15.13 17.13 -5.48
N GLN A 142 14.68 16.73 -6.68
CA GLN A 142 13.27 16.68 -7.03
C GLN A 142 12.54 15.62 -6.19
N ALA A 143 13.10 14.42 -6.05
CA ALA A 143 12.53 13.36 -5.22
C ALA A 143 12.38 13.78 -3.75
N PHE A 144 13.38 14.49 -3.20
CA PHE A 144 13.30 15.03 -1.84
C PHE A 144 12.18 16.06 -1.69
N SER A 145 12.06 16.99 -2.64
CA SER A 145 11.00 18.01 -2.62
C SER A 145 9.60 17.40 -2.71
N ILE A 146 9.40 16.43 -3.61
CA ILE A 146 8.12 15.74 -3.79
C ILE A 146 7.78 14.92 -2.54
N ALA A 147 8.73 14.21 -1.96
CA ALA A 147 8.52 13.48 -0.70
C ALA A 147 8.14 14.42 0.46
N GLY A 148 8.75 15.61 0.51
CA GLY A 148 8.40 16.68 1.45
C GLY A 148 6.97 17.17 1.25
N ILE A 149 6.56 17.44 0.02
CA ILE A 149 5.18 17.86 -0.33
C ILE A 149 4.17 16.79 0.05
N ILE A 150 4.43 15.51 -0.28
CA ILE A 150 3.56 14.39 0.12
C ILE A 150 3.42 14.33 1.64
N THR A 151 4.53 14.49 2.37
CA THR A 151 4.52 14.48 3.84
C THR A 151 3.73 15.67 4.41
N ILE A 152 3.89 16.86 3.85
CA ILE A 152 3.10 18.03 4.24
C ILE A 152 1.61 17.79 3.97
N GLY A 153 1.26 17.33 2.76
CA GLY A 153 -0.11 16.99 2.38
C GLY A 153 -0.74 15.94 3.30
N LEU A 154 0.05 14.93 3.69
CA LEU A 154 -0.36 13.93 4.67
C LEU A 154 -0.72 14.56 6.01
N PHE A 155 0.11 15.46 6.54
CA PHE A 155 -0.18 16.16 7.79
C PHE A 155 -1.38 17.10 7.67
N VAL A 156 -1.63 17.71 6.51
CA VAL A 156 -2.86 18.47 6.24
C VAL A 156 -4.09 17.56 6.32
N VAL A 157 -4.05 16.36 5.72
CA VAL A 157 -5.12 15.38 5.86
C VAL A 157 -5.33 14.98 7.33
N LEU A 158 -4.25 14.78 8.10
CA LEU A 158 -4.35 14.46 9.52
C LEU A 158 -5.01 15.59 10.33
N LEU A 159 -4.67 16.85 10.03
CA LEU A 159 -5.29 18.02 10.65
C LEU A 159 -6.80 18.08 10.36
N LEU A 160 -7.20 17.88 9.10
CA LEU A 160 -8.61 17.86 8.71
C LEU A 160 -9.39 16.75 9.43
N VAL A 161 -8.79 15.56 9.55
CA VAL A 161 -9.38 14.43 10.29
C VAL A 161 -9.56 14.78 11.78
N ASP A 162 -8.59 15.47 12.37
CA ASP A 162 -8.62 15.88 13.77
C ASP A 162 -9.70 16.95 14.02
N GLU A 163 -9.79 17.93 13.13
CA GLU A 163 -10.79 19.02 13.20
C GLU A 163 -12.21 18.49 13.00
N LEU A 164 -12.43 17.64 11.98
CA LEU A 164 -13.72 16.97 11.77
C LEU A 164 -14.13 16.11 12.99
N TRP A 165 -13.17 15.47 13.63
CA TRP A 165 -13.40 14.70 14.84
C TRP A 165 -13.81 15.60 16.02
N LEU A 166 -13.13 16.74 16.19
CA LEU A 166 -13.39 17.70 17.27
C LEU A 166 -14.75 18.40 17.12
N ILE A 167 -15.17 18.69 15.88
CA ILE A 167 -16.49 19.25 15.59
C ILE A 167 -17.59 18.23 15.91
N ARG A 168 -17.42 16.98 15.46
CA ARG A 168 -18.44 15.92 15.56
C ARG A 168 -18.57 15.31 16.95
N LYS A 169 -17.52 15.32 17.77
CA LYS A 169 -17.52 14.68 19.09
C LYS A 169 -17.26 15.71 20.18
N ARG A 170 -18.14 15.84 21.18
CA ARG A 170 -17.81 16.61 22.39
C ARG A 170 -16.74 15.83 23.15
N PRO A 171 -15.51 16.35 23.38
CA PRO A 171 -14.50 15.64 24.17
C PRO A 171 -15.03 15.22 25.55
N ILE A 172 -15.92 16.04 26.12
CA ILE A 172 -16.62 15.78 27.38
C ILE A 172 -17.58 14.58 27.31
N GLU A 173 -18.23 14.34 26.17
CA GLU A 173 -19.08 13.15 25.99
C GLU A 173 -18.24 11.89 25.91
N ILE A 174 -16.96 11.97 25.53
CA ILE A 174 -16.09 10.79 25.48
C ILE A 174 -15.49 10.48 26.85
N VAL A 175 -15.12 11.50 27.64
CA VAL A 175 -14.75 11.32 29.05
C VAL A 175 -15.94 10.86 29.88
N ARG A 176 -17.14 11.42 29.62
CA ARG A 176 -18.39 10.93 30.22
C ARG A 176 -18.80 9.58 29.66
N ALA A 177 -18.52 9.21 28.41
CA ALA A 177 -18.80 7.86 27.87
C ALA A 177 -17.89 6.78 28.47
N GLN A 178 -16.75 7.12 29.07
CA GLN A 178 -16.03 6.19 29.95
C GLN A 178 -16.78 5.93 31.28
N ARG A 179 -17.73 6.79 31.67
CA ARG A 179 -18.51 6.71 32.92
C ARG A 179 -20.01 6.46 32.74
N ALA A 180 -20.59 6.80 31.58
CA ALA A 180 -22.00 6.66 31.26
C ALA A 180 -22.20 5.32 30.56
N GLY A 181 -23.10 4.49 31.11
CA GLY A 181 -23.43 3.17 30.57
C GLY A 181 -23.60 3.18 29.06
N GLU A 182 -23.02 2.15 28.43
CA GLU A 182 -22.88 2.03 26.99
C GLU A 182 -24.27 2.05 26.31
N ARG A 183 -24.54 3.09 25.51
CA ARG A 183 -25.79 3.22 24.75
C ARG A 183 -25.91 2.08 23.74
N GLU A 184 -27.11 1.50 23.59
CA GLU A 184 -27.32 0.42 22.62
C GLU A 184 -26.92 0.85 21.19
N PRO A 185 -26.13 0.01 20.48
CA PRO A 185 -25.73 0.29 19.10
C PRO A 185 -26.94 0.47 18.19
N LYS A 186 -27.02 1.56 17.41
CA LYS A 186 -27.90 1.61 16.24
C LYS A 186 -27.24 0.86 15.09
N THR A 187 -27.94 -0.11 14.49
CA THR A 187 -27.42 -0.86 13.33
C THR A 187 -27.48 0.04 12.11
N LYS A 188 -26.35 0.30 11.46
CA LYS A 188 -26.29 1.04 10.20
C LYS A 188 -26.37 0.07 9.01
N TRP A 189 -27.55 -0.45 8.74
CA TRP A 189 -27.79 -1.44 7.69
C TRP A 189 -27.33 -0.98 6.30
N VAL A 190 -27.53 0.30 5.97
CA VAL A 190 -27.05 0.89 4.70
C VAL A 190 -25.51 0.78 4.59
N THR A 191 -24.78 1.08 5.66
CA THR A 191 -23.32 0.97 5.68
C THR A 191 -22.85 -0.48 5.47
N LEU A 192 -23.60 -1.45 5.99
CA LEU A 192 -23.31 -2.86 5.80
C LEU A 192 -23.46 -3.28 4.35
N ILE A 193 -24.58 -2.94 3.70
CA ILE A 193 -24.85 -3.28 2.30
C ILE A 193 -23.80 -2.64 1.39
N VAL A 194 -23.53 -1.34 1.57
CA VAL A 194 -22.51 -0.61 0.79
C VAL A 194 -21.13 -1.26 0.98
N SER A 195 -20.78 -1.66 2.20
CA SER A 195 -19.49 -2.30 2.47
C SER A 195 -19.35 -3.67 1.82
N LEU A 196 -20.44 -4.45 1.76
CA LEU A 196 -20.46 -5.76 1.13
C LEU A 196 -20.34 -5.63 -0.39
N ILE A 197 -21.08 -4.69 -0.99
CA ILE A 197 -21.00 -4.39 -2.42
C ILE A 197 -19.60 -3.92 -2.80
N ALA A 198 -19.01 -2.99 -2.03
CA ALA A 198 -17.66 -2.50 -2.28
C ALA A 198 -16.62 -3.63 -2.23
N LEU A 199 -16.75 -4.54 -1.27
CA LEU A 199 -15.82 -5.67 -1.14
C LEU A 199 -15.99 -6.66 -2.31
N ILE A 200 -17.22 -7.03 -2.64
CA ILE A 200 -17.51 -7.91 -3.80
C ILE A 200 -17.00 -7.29 -5.10
N ALA A 201 -17.27 -6.01 -5.34
CA ALA A 201 -16.81 -5.32 -6.54
C ALA A 201 -15.29 -5.23 -6.62
N GLY A 202 -14.60 -4.97 -5.50
CA GLY A 202 -13.13 -4.99 -5.45
C GLY A 202 -12.54 -6.35 -5.82
N TYR A 203 -13.09 -7.44 -5.28
CA TYR A 203 -12.65 -8.80 -5.63
C TYR A 203 -13.03 -9.19 -7.05
N TYR A 204 -14.21 -8.78 -7.54
CA TYR A 204 -14.64 -9.03 -8.90
C TYR A 204 -13.69 -8.38 -9.92
N ILE A 205 -13.29 -7.12 -9.67
CA ILE A 205 -12.28 -6.44 -10.50
C ILE A 205 -10.96 -7.20 -10.46
N ALA A 206 -10.51 -7.64 -9.28
CA ALA A 206 -9.25 -8.36 -9.13
C ALA A 206 -9.22 -9.70 -9.91
N VAL A 207 -10.34 -10.42 -9.97
CA VAL A 207 -10.43 -11.72 -10.67
C VAL A 207 -10.67 -11.56 -12.17
N THR A 208 -11.47 -10.57 -12.58
CA THR A 208 -11.88 -10.42 -13.98
C THR A 208 -10.82 -9.71 -14.83
N THR A 209 -9.89 -8.98 -14.20
CA THR A 209 -8.85 -8.25 -14.92
C THR A 209 -7.74 -9.19 -15.37
N THR A 210 -7.81 -9.66 -16.62
CA THR A 210 -6.80 -10.54 -17.22
C THR A 210 -5.73 -9.76 -18.00
N ASN A 211 -6.03 -8.54 -18.45
CA ASN A 211 -5.09 -7.73 -19.23
C ASN A 211 -4.11 -6.97 -18.29
N PRO A 212 -2.78 -7.15 -18.43
CA PRO A 212 -1.78 -6.52 -17.57
C PRO A 212 -1.85 -4.99 -17.54
N LEU A 213 -2.16 -4.34 -18.67
CA LEU A 213 -2.23 -2.87 -18.75
C LEU A 213 -3.47 -2.33 -18.02
N GLN A 214 -4.61 -3.03 -18.11
CA GLN A 214 -5.81 -2.68 -17.35
C GLN A 214 -5.65 -3.00 -15.86
N ALA A 215 -4.93 -4.07 -15.52
CA ALA A 215 -4.62 -4.44 -14.14
C ALA A 215 -3.91 -3.32 -13.42
N MET A 216 -2.95 -2.67 -14.08
CA MET A 216 -2.22 -1.53 -13.53
C MET A 216 -3.11 -0.35 -13.12
N SER A 217 -4.13 0.01 -13.91
CA SER A 217 -5.05 1.09 -13.56
C SER A 217 -6.14 0.67 -12.57
N MET A 218 -6.69 -0.53 -12.74
CA MET A 218 -7.83 -1.02 -11.95
C MET A 218 -7.40 -1.50 -10.55
N PHE A 219 -6.11 -1.79 -10.35
CA PHE A 219 -5.55 -2.20 -9.06
C PHE A 219 -5.85 -1.18 -7.95
N PHE A 220 -5.60 0.10 -8.20
CA PHE A 220 -5.84 1.14 -7.18
C PHE A 220 -7.30 1.27 -6.80
N VAL A 221 -8.19 1.19 -7.78
CA VAL A 221 -9.63 1.20 -7.57
C VAL A 221 -10.04 0.00 -6.72
N ALA A 222 -9.56 -1.21 -7.06
CA ALA A 222 -9.83 -2.42 -6.29
C ALA A 222 -9.31 -2.30 -4.84
N VAL A 223 -8.10 -1.79 -4.63
CA VAL A 223 -7.52 -1.59 -3.29
C VAL A 223 -8.36 -0.63 -2.45
N ILE A 224 -8.77 0.51 -3.01
CA ILE A 224 -9.62 1.49 -2.31
C ILE A 224 -10.98 0.86 -1.95
N LEU A 225 -11.60 0.13 -2.89
CA LEU A 225 -12.86 -0.57 -2.64
C LEU A 225 -12.74 -1.60 -1.52
N VAL A 226 -11.67 -2.41 -1.52
CA VAL A 226 -11.41 -3.39 -0.47
C VAL A 226 -11.22 -2.71 0.87
N ILE A 227 -10.44 -1.63 0.95
CA ILE A 227 -10.25 -0.86 2.20
C ILE A 227 -11.58 -0.32 2.73
N CYS A 228 -12.37 0.34 1.88
CA CYS A 228 -13.69 0.87 2.26
C CYS A 228 -14.63 -0.26 2.72
N GLY A 229 -14.64 -1.38 1.99
CA GLY A 229 -15.40 -2.58 2.33
C GLY A 229 -15.01 -3.16 3.69
N THR A 230 -13.72 -3.35 3.95
CA THR A 230 -13.20 -3.87 5.22
C THR A 230 -13.57 -2.96 6.39
N TYR A 231 -13.40 -1.64 6.27
CA TYR A 231 -13.83 -0.70 7.32
C TYR A 231 -15.32 -0.78 7.60
N GLY A 232 -16.15 -0.82 6.57
CA GLY A 232 -17.60 -0.95 6.74
C GLY A 232 -18.01 -2.28 7.37
N LEU A 233 -17.37 -3.38 6.98
CA LEU A 233 -17.65 -4.71 7.52
C LEU A 233 -17.25 -4.81 8.99
N PHE A 234 -16.10 -4.28 9.40
CA PHE A 234 -15.70 -4.29 10.81
C PHE A 234 -16.48 -3.31 11.69
N THR A 235 -17.01 -2.22 11.14
CA THR A 235 -17.76 -1.22 11.93
C THR A 235 -19.27 -1.50 11.99
N ALA A 236 -19.87 -1.97 10.90
CA ALA A 236 -21.30 -2.25 10.80
C ALA A 236 -21.60 -3.77 10.74
N GLY A 237 -20.81 -4.52 9.98
CA GLY A 237 -20.94 -5.98 9.81
C GLY A 237 -20.75 -6.76 11.11
N SER A 238 -19.68 -6.50 11.86
CA SER A 238 -19.40 -7.17 13.14
C SER A 238 -20.53 -6.96 14.16
N VAL A 239 -21.04 -5.73 14.27
CA VAL A 239 -22.15 -5.35 15.15
C VAL A 239 -23.46 -6.01 14.69
N PHE A 240 -23.68 -6.10 13.37
CA PHE A 240 -24.84 -6.79 12.81
C PHE A 240 -24.84 -8.28 13.14
N VAL A 241 -23.72 -8.99 12.94
CA VAL A 241 -23.59 -10.42 13.27
C VAL A 241 -23.89 -10.66 14.75
N LEU A 242 -23.36 -9.83 15.64
CA LEU A 242 -23.58 -9.96 17.09
C LEU A 242 -25.04 -9.68 17.48
N LYS A 243 -25.72 -8.73 16.81
CA LYS A 243 -27.16 -8.53 17.00
C LYS A 243 -28.00 -9.69 16.47
N TRP A 244 -27.62 -10.27 15.34
CA TRP A 244 -28.27 -11.45 14.81
C TRP A 244 -28.13 -12.65 15.76
N LEU A 245 -26.95 -12.85 16.36
CA LEU A 245 -26.72 -13.83 17.41
C LEU A 245 -27.57 -13.55 18.67
N ARG A 246 -27.69 -12.28 19.08
CA ARG A 246 -28.55 -11.86 20.21
C ARG A 246 -30.03 -12.16 19.95
N ASN A 247 -30.51 -12.01 18.71
CA ASN A 247 -31.90 -12.27 18.35
C ASN A 247 -32.24 -13.77 18.29
N ARG A 248 -31.26 -14.68 18.19
CA ARG A 248 -31.50 -16.13 18.25
C ARG A 248 -31.65 -16.60 19.70
N LYS A 249 -32.91 -16.76 20.15
CA LYS A 249 -33.24 -17.21 21.52
C LYS A 249 -32.52 -18.51 21.92
N ASN A 250 -32.41 -19.49 21.02
CA ASN A 250 -31.74 -20.79 21.29
C ASN A 250 -30.22 -20.69 21.51
N TYR A 251 -29.58 -19.58 21.09
CA TYR A 251 -28.15 -19.36 21.25
C TYR A 251 -27.87 -18.39 22.40
N TYR A 252 -28.59 -17.27 22.45
CA TYR A 252 -28.31 -16.17 23.38
C TYR A 252 -28.63 -16.50 24.85
N TYR A 253 -29.73 -17.22 25.12
CA TYR A 253 -30.16 -17.51 26.50
C TYR A 253 -29.38 -18.66 27.17
N LYS A 254 -28.34 -19.19 26.52
CA LYS A 254 -27.43 -20.13 27.17
C LYS A 254 -26.46 -19.36 28.08
N PRO A 255 -26.22 -19.79 29.34
CA PRO A 255 -25.39 -19.07 30.32
C PRO A 255 -23.99 -18.71 29.79
N LYS A 256 -23.42 -19.60 28.95
CA LYS A 256 -22.09 -19.45 28.36
C LYS A 256 -22.01 -18.40 27.24
N HIS A 257 -23.12 -18.08 26.59
CA HIS A 257 -23.16 -17.20 25.41
C HIS A 257 -23.71 -15.81 25.72
N PHE A 258 -24.65 -15.69 26.67
CA PHE A 258 -25.30 -14.44 27.05
C PHE A 258 -24.30 -13.31 27.37
N ILE A 259 -23.40 -13.56 28.32
CA ILE A 259 -22.40 -12.59 28.79
C ILE A 259 -21.41 -12.24 27.68
N ASN A 260 -20.97 -13.26 26.92
CA ASN A 260 -19.99 -13.09 25.86
C ASN A 260 -20.53 -12.25 24.69
N VAL A 261 -21.75 -12.54 24.22
CA VAL A 261 -22.38 -11.79 23.11
C VAL A 261 -22.67 -10.35 23.52
N ALA A 262 -23.17 -10.12 24.74
CA ALA A 262 -23.43 -8.78 25.25
C ALA A 262 -22.14 -7.95 25.34
N ASN A 263 -21.08 -8.48 25.96
CA ASN A 263 -19.81 -7.78 26.09
C ASN A 263 -19.12 -7.55 24.74
N LEU A 264 -19.16 -8.53 23.83
CA LEU A 264 -18.57 -8.40 22.50
C LEU A 264 -19.28 -7.35 21.65
N LEU A 265 -20.61 -7.22 21.77
CA LEU A 265 -21.39 -6.25 20.99
C LEU A 265 -20.92 -4.82 21.26
N TYR A 266 -20.73 -4.47 22.53
CA TYR A 266 -20.25 -3.15 22.92
C TYR A 266 -18.76 -2.95 22.59
N ARG A 267 -17.91 -3.97 22.83
CA ARG A 267 -16.49 -3.90 22.50
C ARG A 267 -16.23 -3.75 21.00
N MET A 268 -17.00 -4.45 20.15
CA MET A 268 -16.93 -4.33 18.68
C MET A 268 -17.38 -2.96 18.21
N GLN A 269 -18.43 -2.38 18.79
CA GLN A 269 -18.88 -1.05 18.40
C GLN A 269 -17.83 0.03 18.74
N GLN A 270 -17.16 -0.08 19.88
CA GLN A 270 -16.14 0.90 20.29
C GLN A 270 -14.81 0.72 19.54
N ASN A 271 -14.42 -0.53 19.25
CA ASN A 271 -13.09 -0.85 18.72
C ASN A 271 -13.07 -1.36 17.27
N GLY A 272 -14.22 -1.49 16.61
CA GLY A 272 -14.34 -2.05 15.26
C GLY A 272 -13.46 -1.34 14.22
N ALA A 273 -13.38 -0.01 14.25
CA ALA A 273 -12.49 0.74 13.35
C ALA A 273 -11.00 0.44 13.59
N GLY A 274 -10.60 0.15 14.84
CA GLY A 274 -9.23 -0.25 15.17
C GLY A 274 -8.91 -1.65 14.67
N LEU A 275 -9.85 -2.59 14.82
CA LEU A 275 -9.72 -3.94 14.28
C LEU A 275 -9.64 -3.95 12.75
N ALA A 276 -10.43 -3.10 12.07
CA ALA A 276 -10.33 -2.92 10.63
C ALA A 276 -8.94 -2.43 10.21
N SER A 277 -8.37 -1.49 10.97
CA SER A 277 -7.02 -0.98 10.70
C SER A 277 -5.98 -2.10 10.82
N ILE A 278 -6.06 -2.93 11.86
CA ILE A 278 -5.16 -4.08 12.06
C ILE A 278 -5.32 -5.08 10.92
N ALA A 279 -6.56 -5.40 10.53
CA ALA A 279 -6.83 -6.31 9.41
C ALA A 279 -6.21 -5.80 8.11
N ILE A 280 -6.40 -4.52 7.78
CA ILE A 280 -5.79 -3.91 6.59
C ILE A 280 -4.27 -3.99 6.65
N LEU A 281 -3.67 -3.72 7.80
CA LEU A 281 -2.22 -3.82 7.97
C LEU A 281 -1.70 -5.22 7.71
N VAL A 282 -2.35 -6.24 8.29
CA VAL A 282 -2.00 -7.64 8.04
C VAL A 282 -2.17 -7.98 6.56
N THR A 283 -3.27 -7.57 5.93
CA THR A 283 -3.47 -7.83 4.50
C THR A 283 -2.42 -7.16 3.62
N MET A 284 -2.00 -5.93 3.94
CA MET A 284 -0.95 -5.24 3.17
C MET A 284 0.41 -5.93 3.32
N THR A 285 0.74 -6.42 4.52
CA THR A 285 1.95 -7.22 4.72
C THR A 285 1.89 -8.52 3.93
N LEU A 286 0.73 -9.17 3.90
CA LEU A 286 0.52 -10.42 3.16
C LEU A 286 0.58 -10.18 1.65
N ILE A 287 -0.03 -9.11 1.14
CA ILE A 287 0.04 -8.71 -0.28
C ILE A 287 1.50 -8.49 -0.70
N THR A 288 2.29 -7.80 0.12
CA THR A 288 3.70 -7.53 -0.18
C THR A 288 4.52 -8.83 -0.21
N LEU A 289 4.31 -9.71 0.77
CA LEU A 289 5.01 -11.00 0.83
C LEU A 289 4.59 -11.94 -0.29
N ALA A 290 3.28 -12.04 -0.55
CA ALA A 290 2.72 -12.88 -1.61
C ALA A 290 3.17 -12.41 -2.99
N SER A 291 3.09 -11.10 -3.29
CA SER A 291 3.55 -10.55 -4.59
C SER A 291 5.04 -10.76 -4.81
N THR A 292 5.86 -10.61 -3.77
CA THR A 292 7.30 -10.90 -3.86
C THR A 292 7.54 -12.39 -4.14
N ALA A 293 6.84 -13.27 -3.44
CA ALA A 293 6.96 -14.71 -3.63
C ALA A 293 6.48 -15.16 -5.02
N THR A 294 5.33 -14.66 -5.49
CA THR A 294 4.80 -14.99 -6.82
C THR A 294 5.70 -14.50 -7.93
N LEU A 295 6.27 -13.29 -7.81
CA LEU A 295 7.26 -12.79 -8.77
C LEU A 295 8.54 -13.64 -8.77
N PHE A 296 9.01 -14.07 -7.59
CA PHE A 296 10.22 -14.88 -7.49
C PHE A 296 10.02 -16.27 -8.09
N PHE A 297 8.92 -16.96 -7.76
CA PHE A 297 8.63 -18.29 -8.31
C PHE A 297 8.19 -18.25 -9.77
N GLY A 298 7.48 -17.20 -10.18
CA GLY A 298 6.96 -17.04 -11.54
C GLY A 298 7.99 -16.59 -12.57
N ILE A 299 9.23 -16.26 -12.16
CA ILE A 299 10.23 -15.70 -13.06
C ILE A 299 10.58 -16.67 -14.20
N ASN A 300 10.65 -17.97 -13.93
CA ASN A 300 10.94 -18.99 -14.93
C ASN A 300 9.82 -19.11 -15.96
N GLU A 301 8.57 -19.01 -15.52
CA GLU A 301 7.40 -19.06 -16.40
C GLU A 301 7.31 -17.81 -17.28
N VAL A 302 7.62 -16.63 -16.73
CA VAL A 302 7.72 -15.37 -17.48
C VAL A 302 8.83 -15.43 -18.52
N VAL A 303 10.01 -15.97 -18.17
CA VAL A 303 11.12 -16.16 -19.12
C VAL A 303 10.71 -17.13 -20.23
N ASN A 304 10.19 -18.32 -19.91
CA ASN A 304 9.78 -19.30 -20.90
C ASN A 304 8.67 -18.77 -21.84
N THR A 305 7.76 -17.94 -21.33
CA THR A 305 6.67 -17.37 -22.13
C THR A 305 7.15 -16.23 -23.03
N ASN A 306 8.06 -15.38 -22.54
CA ASN A 306 8.54 -14.21 -23.29
C ASN A 306 9.72 -14.51 -24.21
N THR A 307 10.49 -15.56 -23.93
CA THR A 307 11.59 -16.06 -24.77
C THR A 307 11.37 -17.54 -25.08
N PRO A 308 10.43 -17.88 -25.99
CA PRO A 308 10.11 -19.27 -26.33
C PRO A 308 11.19 -19.97 -27.18
N VAL A 309 12.26 -19.25 -27.55
CA VAL A 309 13.37 -19.76 -28.37
C VAL A 309 14.71 -19.30 -27.79
N ASP A 310 15.67 -20.23 -27.75
CA ASP A 310 17.03 -19.99 -27.21
C ASP A 310 17.83 -18.95 -28.02
N LEU A 311 17.53 -18.82 -29.31
CA LEU A 311 18.19 -17.90 -30.24
C LEU A 311 17.18 -17.32 -31.23
N SER A 312 17.12 -15.99 -31.32
CA SER A 312 16.37 -15.29 -32.36
C SER A 312 17.30 -14.36 -33.15
N TYR A 313 17.17 -14.38 -34.47
CA TYR A 313 17.96 -13.53 -35.37
C TYR A 313 17.02 -12.78 -36.31
N VAL A 314 17.09 -11.45 -36.29
CA VAL A 314 16.24 -10.59 -37.11
C VAL A 314 16.97 -10.25 -38.40
N LEU A 315 16.40 -10.69 -39.51
CA LEU A 315 16.91 -10.38 -40.85
C LEU A 315 16.32 -9.05 -41.33
N LYS A 316 17.16 -8.17 -41.87
CA LYS A 316 16.69 -7.08 -42.73
C LYS A 316 16.40 -7.67 -44.11
N ALA A 317 15.27 -7.29 -44.71
CA ALA A 317 14.84 -7.78 -46.02
C ALA A 317 15.97 -7.59 -47.06
N ASN A 318 16.29 -8.66 -47.81
CA ASN A 318 17.35 -8.83 -48.82
C ASN A 318 18.74 -9.39 -48.39
N ASP A 319 18.94 -9.90 -47.17
CA ASP A 319 20.21 -10.59 -46.84
C ASP A 319 20.15 -12.11 -47.13
N THR A 320 20.61 -12.54 -48.31
CA THR A 320 20.69 -13.95 -48.75
C THR A 320 21.74 -14.78 -47.99
N THR A 321 22.54 -14.16 -47.11
CA THR A 321 23.58 -14.82 -46.29
C THR A 321 23.10 -15.30 -44.91
N ALA A 322 21.81 -15.16 -44.63
CA ALA A 322 21.16 -15.41 -43.35
C ALA A 322 21.44 -16.79 -42.70
N PRO A 323 21.34 -17.94 -43.42
CA PRO A 323 21.47 -19.26 -42.79
C PRO A 323 22.90 -19.52 -42.27
N GLY A 324 23.91 -19.02 -42.99
CA GLY A 324 25.32 -19.19 -42.62
C GLY A 324 25.74 -18.37 -41.40
N LYS A 325 25.12 -17.20 -41.16
CA LYS A 325 25.40 -16.35 -39.97
C LYS A 325 24.79 -16.94 -38.70
N VAL A 326 23.59 -17.53 -38.78
CA VAL A 326 22.92 -18.20 -37.65
C VAL A 326 23.71 -19.45 -37.25
N ALA A 327 24.16 -20.26 -38.21
CA ALA A 327 25.00 -21.43 -37.94
C ALA A 327 26.35 -21.05 -37.27
N ARG A 328 27.00 -19.95 -37.72
CA ARG A 328 28.23 -19.44 -37.10
C ARG A 328 28.02 -18.91 -35.67
N MET A 329 26.90 -18.24 -35.40
CA MET A 329 26.57 -17.78 -34.04
C MET A 329 26.20 -18.93 -33.11
N ALA A 330 25.54 -19.97 -33.61
CA ALA A 330 25.22 -21.16 -32.83
C ALA A 330 26.50 -21.95 -32.46
N SER A 331 27.42 -22.12 -33.41
CA SER A 331 28.71 -22.76 -33.14
C SER A 331 29.59 -21.95 -32.18
N ALA A 332 29.56 -20.61 -32.26
CA ALA A 332 30.34 -19.74 -31.37
C ALA A 332 29.82 -19.75 -29.91
N ASN A 333 28.52 -19.99 -29.71
CA ASN A 333 27.87 -20.01 -28.40
C ASN A 333 27.54 -21.43 -27.90
N HIS A 334 28.08 -22.48 -28.54
CA HIS A 334 27.90 -23.89 -28.16
C HIS A 334 26.43 -24.36 -28.13
N VAL A 335 25.59 -23.84 -29.04
CA VAL A 335 24.17 -24.23 -29.15
C VAL A 335 23.98 -25.20 -30.32
N ILE A 336 23.37 -26.36 -30.06
CA ILE A 336 23.05 -27.39 -31.07
C ILE A 336 21.71 -27.02 -31.73
N ILE A 337 21.74 -26.71 -33.02
CA ILE A 337 20.51 -26.37 -33.78
C ILE A 337 19.74 -27.67 -34.08
N LYS A 338 18.59 -27.87 -33.41
CA LYS A 338 17.69 -29.01 -33.67
C LYS A 338 16.68 -28.75 -34.80
N SER A 339 16.16 -27.53 -34.90
CA SER A 339 15.24 -27.12 -35.97
C SER A 339 15.37 -25.61 -36.24
N GLN A 340 15.21 -25.21 -37.50
CA GLN A 340 15.26 -23.80 -37.91
C GLN A 340 13.94 -23.44 -38.60
N HIS A 341 13.18 -22.53 -37.98
CA HIS A 341 11.94 -22.00 -38.54
C HIS A 341 12.16 -20.54 -38.93
N THR A 342 11.83 -20.20 -40.18
CA THR A 342 11.93 -18.83 -40.69
C THR A 342 10.53 -18.26 -40.80
N PHE A 343 10.27 -17.16 -40.11
CA PHE A 343 9.00 -16.46 -40.17
C PHE A 343 9.17 -15.09 -40.83
N VAL A 344 8.24 -14.73 -41.72
CA VAL A 344 8.22 -13.44 -42.40
C VAL A 344 7.04 -12.63 -41.83
N GLY A 345 7.36 -11.56 -41.10
CA GLY A 345 6.36 -10.69 -40.47
C GLY A 345 6.97 -9.36 -40.02
N PRO A 346 6.15 -8.35 -39.66
CA PRO A 346 6.60 -6.99 -39.32
C PRO A 346 7.47 -6.93 -38.04
N SER A 347 7.51 -8.01 -37.25
CA SER A 347 8.49 -8.21 -36.19
C SER A 347 8.73 -9.71 -35.96
N SER A 348 9.97 -10.08 -35.64
CA SER A 348 10.37 -11.46 -35.35
C SER A 348 9.66 -12.05 -34.12
N THR A 349 9.15 -11.20 -33.24
CA THR A 349 8.41 -11.58 -32.03
C THR A 349 6.93 -11.86 -32.30
N MET A 350 6.26 -11.14 -33.21
CA MET A 350 4.83 -11.38 -33.51
C MET A 350 4.59 -12.72 -34.23
N ALA A 351 5.52 -13.15 -35.08
CA ALA A 351 5.33 -14.39 -35.83
C ALA A 351 5.46 -15.67 -34.96
N LEU A 352 6.04 -15.55 -33.76
CA LEU A 352 6.10 -16.63 -32.75
C LEU A 352 4.85 -16.67 -31.85
N LEU A 353 4.07 -15.59 -31.81
CA LEU A 353 2.85 -15.47 -30.99
C LEU A 353 1.60 -16.00 -31.71
N ASP A 354 1.62 -16.04 -33.05
CA ASP A 354 0.47 -16.47 -33.85
C ASP A 354 0.44 -18.01 -34.01
N GLY A 355 -0.06 -18.69 -32.99
CA GLY A 355 -0.70 -20.00 -33.13
C GLY A 355 0.15 -21.28 -33.00
N ASN A 356 1.48 -21.23 -33.02
CA ASN A 356 2.30 -22.44 -32.83
C ASN A 356 3.08 -22.41 -31.52
N ARG A 357 2.42 -22.85 -30.44
CA ARG A 357 3.14 -23.43 -29.30
C ARG A 357 4.04 -24.54 -29.86
N LEU A 358 5.35 -24.41 -29.65
CA LEU A 358 6.27 -25.51 -29.85
C LEU A 358 5.89 -26.57 -28.80
N GLU A 359 5.06 -27.53 -29.20
CA GLU A 359 5.01 -28.80 -28.49
C GLU A 359 6.39 -29.45 -28.68
N SER A 360 7.10 -29.57 -27.56
CA SER A 360 8.20 -30.52 -27.39
C SER A 360 7.87 -31.43 -26.24
#